data_AF-A0A2H0DWN2-F1
#
_entry.id   AF-A0A2H0DWN2-F1
#
_cell.length_a   1.000
_cell.length_b   1.000
_cell.length_c   1.000
_cell.angle_alpha   90.00
_cell.angle_beta   90.00
_cell.angle_gamma   90.00
#
_symmetry.space_group_name_H-M   'P 1'
#
loop_
_entity.id
_entity.type
_entity.pdbx_description
1 polymer ?
#
loop_
_entity_poly.entity_id
_entity_poly.type
_entity_poly.pdbx_seq_one_letter_code
_entity_poly.pdbx_strand_id
1 'polypeptide(L)'
;MQTAGTQLKKKIMRRVYCVFFIKKCASRPALKTYIGLVLALGILSSVSVKSVFNNLLQKGLDFGSLSYFSRYAFMNTEFFVQTLLVLSVLFLFYLFFGLKKSGHISFFNFFFHRS
;
A
#
# COMPACT_ATOMS: atom_id res chain seq x y z
N MET A 1 -20.38 38.25 27.90
CA MET A 1 -19.13 37.61 27.41
C MET A 1 -19.47 36.59 26.33
N GLN A 2 -18.96 36.77 25.10
CA GLN A 2 -19.35 36.09 23.86
C GLN A 2 -18.84 34.64 23.72
N THR A 3 -19.06 33.78 24.71
CA THR A 3 -18.46 32.43 24.76
C THR A 3 -19.31 31.33 24.11
N ALA A 4 -20.63 31.52 24.00
CA ALA A 4 -21.51 30.50 23.41
C ALA A 4 -21.29 30.32 21.89
N GLY A 5 -21.09 31.42 21.15
CA GLY A 5 -20.90 31.41 19.70
C GLY A 5 -19.58 30.75 19.27
N THR A 6 -18.50 30.95 20.04
CA THR A 6 -17.18 30.34 19.76
C THR A 6 -17.18 28.83 20.04
N GLN A 7 -17.86 28.37 21.09
CA GLN A 7 -18.02 26.95 21.40
C GLN A 7 -18.85 26.22 20.32
N LEU A 8 -19.92 26.86 19.83
CA LEU A 8 -20.75 26.30 18.77
C LEU A 8 -19.98 26.20 17.45
N LYS A 9 -19.24 27.26 17.08
CA LYS A 9 -18.35 27.28 15.89
C LYS A 9 -17.30 26.17 15.95
N LYS A 10 -16.71 25.92 17.13
CA LYS A 10 -15.70 24.87 17.33
C LYS A 10 -16.29 23.45 17.14
N LYS A 11 -17.50 23.20 17.63
CA LYS A 11 -18.22 21.93 17.39
C LYS A 11 -18.53 21.71 15.91
N ILE A 12 -18.98 22.74 15.19
CA ILE A 12 -19.27 22.68 13.76
C ILE A 12 -17.99 22.44 12.95
N MET A 13 -16.92 23.21 13.20
CA MET A 13 -15.63 23.02 12.53
C MET A 13 -15.09 21.60 12.72
N ARG A 14 -15.19 21.03 13.93
CA ARG A 14 -14.70 19.67 14.19
C ARG A 14 -15.41 18.63 13.32
N ARG A 15 -16.73 18.76 13.11
CA ARG A 15 -17.48 17.88 12.21
C ARG A 15 -17.07 18.06 10.75
N VAL A 16 -16.92 19.31 10.30
CA VAL A 16 -16.48 19.61 8.92
C VAL A 16 -15.09 19.04 8.65
N TYR A 17 -14.14 19.22 9.57
CA TYR A 17 -12.81 18.65 9.46
C TYR A 17 -12.82 17.13 9.50
N CYS A 18 -13.60 16.50 10.38
CA CYS A 18 -13.74 15.04 10.39
C CYS A 18 -14.27 14.51 9.05
N VAL A 19 -15.34 15.11 8.50
CA VAL A 19 -15.89 14.68 7.20
C VAL A 19 -14.90 14.91 6.07
N PHE A 20 -14.19 16.05 6.08
CA PHE A 20 -13.15 16.36 5.10
C PHE A 20 -11.99 15.36 5.18
N PHE A 21 -11.54 15.03 6.39
CA PHE A 21 -10.45 14.09 6.62
C PHE A 21 -10.83 12.67 6.21
N ILE A 22 -12.05 12.22 6.57
CA ILE A 22 -12.60 10.93 6.12
C ILE A 22 -12.67 10.89 4.60
N LYS A 23 -13.18 11.95 3.94
CA LYS A 23 -13.20 12.04 2.47
C LYS A 23 -11.79 12.00 1.86
N LYS A 24 -10.80 12.60 2.51
CA LYS A 24 -9.41 12.66 2.03
C LYS A 24 -8.69 11.32 2.20
N CYS A 25 -8.88 10.64 3.33
CA CYS A 25 -8.35 9.29 3.59
C CYS A 25 -9.06 8.21 2.77
N ALA A 26 -10.36 8.37 2.51
CA ALA A 26 -11.13 7.49 1.64
C ALA A 26 -10.97 7.82 0.15
N SER A 27 -10.04 8.71 -0.22
CA SER A 27 -9.76 8.99 -1.62
C SER A 27 -9.19 7.75 -2.31
N ARG A 28 -9.57 7.55 -3.57
CA ARG A 28 -9.13 6.40 -4.39
C ARG A 28 -7.61 6.17 -4.38
N PRO A 29 -6.72 7.18 -4.44
CA PRO A 29 -5.28 6.93 -4.33
C PRO A 29 -4.83 6.54 -2.92
N ALA A 30 -5.41 7.15 -1.86
CA ALA A 30 -5.06 6.83 -0.48
C ALA A 30 -5.43 5.38 -0.11
N LEU A 31 -6.60 4.91 -0.55
CA LEU A 31 -7.00 3.52 -0.36
C LEU A 31 -6.03 2.54 -1.02
N LYS A 32 -5.55 2.84 -2.23
CA LYS A 32 -4.53 2.01 -2.90
C LYS A 32 -3.24 1.98 -2.08
N THR A 33 -2.79 3.11 -1.55
CA THR A 33 -1.57 3.14 -0.72
C THR A 33 -1.74 2.33 0.57
N TYR A 34 -2.89 2.41 1.24
CA TYR A 34 -3.13 1.63 2.46
C TYR A 34 -3.16 0.13 2.19
N ILE A 35 -3.83 -0.31 1.12
CA ILE A 35 -3.88 -1.73 0.74
C ILE A 35 -2.46 -2.25 0.44
N GLY A 36 -1.67 -1.50 -0.32
CA GLY A 36 -0.28 -1.86 -0.62
C GLY A 36 0.58 -1.95 0.65
N LEU A 37 0.38 -1.06 1.61
CA LEU A 37 1.13 -1.02 2.87
C LEU A 37 0.80 -2.23 3.76
N VAL A 38 -0.48 -2.59 3.87
CA VAL A 38 -0.91 -3.79 4.61
C VAL A 38 -0.34 -5.06 4.00
N LEU A 39 -0.37 -5.19 2.67
CA LEU A 39 0.22 -6.32 1.95
C LEU A 39 1.72 -6.42 2.19
N ALA A 40 2.44 -5.30 2.10
CA ALA A 40 3.88 -5.26 2.33
C ALA A 40 4.25 -5.65 3.77
N LEU A 41 3.54 -5.11 4.77
CA LEU A 41 3.77 -5.45 6.18
C LEU A 41 3.46 -6.91 6.47
N GLY A 42 2.37 -7.46 5.92
CA GLY A 42 2.01 -8.86 6.10
C GLY A 42 3.04 -9.83 5.51
N ILE A 43 3.66 -9.48 4.38
CA ILE A 43 4.75 -10.27 3.80
C ILE A 43 6.01 -10.15 4.65
N LEU A 44 6.39 -8.94 5.07
CA LEU A 44 7.59 -8.71 5.89
C LEU A 44 7.50 -9.38 7.27
N SER A 45 6.31 -9.49 7.87
CA SER A 45 6.13 -10.19 9.14
C SER A 45 6.18 -11.71 8.97
N SER A 46 5.75 -12.22 7.81
CA SER A 46 5.66 -13.66 7.57
C SER A 46 6.93 -14.25 6.97
N VAL A 47 7.77 -13.43 6.32
CA VAL A 47 8.98 -13.88 5.63
C VAL A 47 10.20 -13.17 6.21
N SER A 48 11.14 -13.95 6.74
CA SER A 48 12.45 -13.44 7.14
C SER A 48 13.27 -13.07 5.90
N VAL A 49 13.26 -11.78 5.55
CA VAL A 49 14.03 -11.23 4.42
C VAL A 49 15.51 -11.60 4.53
N LYS A 50 16.06 -11.62 5.75
CA LYS A 50 17.45 -12.01 6.01
C LYS A 50 17.71 -13.48 5.67
N SER A 51 16.78 -14.37 5.98
CA SER A 51 16.90 -15.80 5.65
C SER A 51 16.81 -16.03 4.14
N VAL A 52 15.90 -15.33 3.45
CA VAL A 52 15.78 -15.40 1.99
C VAL A 52 17.05 -14.87 1.31
N PHE A 53 17.58 -13.75 1.79
CA PHE A 53 18.78 -13.13 1.24
C PHE A 53 20.03 -14.00 1.43
N ASN A 54 20.19 -14.62 2.59
CA ASN A 54 21.28 -15.58 2.84
C ASN A 54 21.17 -16.81 1.93
N ASN A 55 19.96 -17.34 1.71
CA ASN A 55 19.74 -18.46 0.79
C ASN A 55 20.03 -18.09 -0.68
N LEU A 56 19.68 -16.86 -1.09
CA LEU A 56 19.99 -16.35 -2.43
C LEU A 56 21.49 -16.16 -2.64
N LEU A 57 22.20 -15.58 -1.66
CA LEU A 57 23.65 -15.41 -1.72
C LEU A 57 24.39 -16.74 -1.80
N GLN A 58 23.92 -17.77 -1.09
CA GLN A 58 24.56 -19.09 -1.06
C GLN A 58 24.36 -19.89 -2.35
N LYS A 59 23.24 -19.71 -3.05
CA LYS A 59 22.91 -20.45 -4.28
C LYS A 59 23.38 -19.78 -5.57
N GLY A 60 23.87 -18.55 -5.51
CA GLY A 60 24.28 -17.79 -6.68
C GLY A 60 23.10 -17.18 -7.44
N LEU A 61 23.38 -16.18 -8.29
CA LEU A 61 22.38 -15.42 -9.05
C LEU A 61 22.06 -16.04 -10.42
N ASP A 62 22.11 -17.37 -10.53
CA ASP A 62 21.76 -18.05 -11.77
C ASP A 62 20.24 -18.08 -11.95
N PHE A 63 19.75 -17.61 -13.10
CA PHE A 63 18.31 -17.55 -13.41
C PHE A 63 17.57 -18.88 -13.17
N GLY A 64 18.21 -20.01 -13.49
CA GLY A 64 17.67 -21.35 -13.25
C GLY A 64 17.50 -21.65 -11.75
N SER A 65 18.52 -21.35 -10.94
CA SER A 65 18.51 -21.57 -9.49
C SER A 65 17.47 -20.68 -8.78
N LEU A 66 17.27 -19.46 -9.29
CA LEU A 66 16.35 -18.47 -8.73
C LEU A 66 14.90 -18.85 -8.97
N SER A 67 14.58 -19.35 -10.17
CA SER A 67 13.23 -19.87 -10.48
C SER A 67 12.88 -21.12 -9.67
N TYR A 68 13.84 -22.05 -9.52
CA TYR A 68 13.66 -23.25 -8.71
C TYR A 68 13.46 -22.91 -7.23
N PHE A 69 14.31 -22.03 -6.69
CA PHE A 69 14.21 -21.57 -5.31
C PHE A 69 12.88 -20.83 -5.04
N SER A 70 12.47 -19.94 -5.94
CA SER A 70 11.19 -19.23 -5.84
C SER A 70 10.00 -20.19 -5.82
N ARG A 71 9.98 -21.17 -6.73
CA ARG A 71 8.91 -22.17 -6.80
C ARG A 71 8.90 -23.08 -5.58
N TYR A 72 10.08 -23.51 -5.12
CA TYR A 72 10.21 -24.33 -3.92
C TYR A 72 9.76 -23.57 -2.67
N ALA A 73 10.19 -22.32 -2.51
CA ALA A 73 9.79 -21.46 -1.39
C ALA A 73 8.28 -21.19 -1.41
N PHE A 74 7.68 -20.98 -2.59
CA PHE A 74 6.24 -20.77 -2.72
C PHE A 74 5.42 -22.01 -2.37
N MET A 75 5.86 -23.21 -2.79
CA MET A 75 5.15 -24.46 -2.47
C MET A 75 5.24 -24.85 -1.00
N ASN A 76 6.32 -24.43 -0.31
CA ASN A 76 6.56 -24.77 1.09
C ASN A 76 6.18 -23.66 2.09
N THR A 77 5.66 -22.52 1.62
CA THR A 77 5.13 -21.48 2.51
C THR A 77 3.69 -21.77 2.92
N GLU A 78 3.32 -21.27 4.10
CA GLU A 78 1.96 -21.40 4.61
C GLU A 78 0.93 -20.76 3.66
N PHE A 79 -0.28 -21.33 3.64
CA PHE A 79 -1.39 -20.88 2.79
C PHE A 79 -1.69 -19.37 2.94
N PHE A 80 -1.49 -18.82 4.13
CA PHE A 80 -1.64 -17.39 4.41
C PHE A 80 -0.63 -16.52 3.63
N VAL A 81 0.63 -16.96 3.53
CA VAL A 81 1.67 -16.24 2.78
C VAL A 81 1.43 -16.37 1.28
N GLN A 82 1.01 -17.55 0.81
CA GLN A 82 0.64 -17.77 -0.60
C GLN A 82 -0.48 -16.82 -1.03
N THR A 83 -1.55 -16.71 -0.23
CA THR A 83 -2.68 -15.81 -0.53
C THR A 83 -2.26 -14.34 -0.51
N LEU A 84 -1.43 -13.91 0.45
CA LEU A 84 -0.86 -12.56 0.47
C LEU A 84 -0.01 -12.24 -0.76
N LEU A 85 0.81 -13.20 -1.22
CA LEU A 85 1.63 -13.05 -2.42
C LEU A 85 0.78 -12.92 -3.68
N VAL A 86 -0.23 -13.79 -3.84
CA VAL A 86 -1.16 -13.73 -4.98
C VAL A 86 -1.91 -12.39 -4.99
N LEU A 87 -2.44 -11.96 -3.84
CA LEU A 87 -3.11 -10.67 -3.70
C LEU A 87 -2.18 -9.50 -4.06
N SER A 88 -0.91 -9.57 -3.67
CA SER A 88 0.09 -8.54 -4.00
C SER A 88 0.35 -8.46 -5.50
N VAL A 89 0.48 -9.60 -6.20
CA VAL A 89 0.65 -9.64 -7.66
C VAL A 89 -0.59 -9.07 -8.37
N LEU A 90 -1.79 -9.48 -7.95
CA LEU A 90 -3.05 -8.95 -8.49
C LEU A 90 -3.19 -7.45 -8.24
N PHE A 91 -2.77 -6.97 -7.07
CA PHE A 91 -2.79 -5.56 -6.72
C PHE A 91 -1.82 -4.74 -7.56
N LEU A 92 -0.61 -5.25 -7.82
CA LEU A 92 0.36 -4.64 -8.73
C LEU A 92 -0.18 -4.60 -10.17
N PHE A 93 -0.79 -5.68 -10.64
CA PHE A 93 -1.42 -5.72 -11.95
C PHE A 93 -2.56 -4.70 -12.06
N TYR A 94 -3.41 -4.61 -11.03
CA TYR A 94 -4.47 -3.61 -10.94
C TYR A 94 -3.92 -2.17 -10.93
N LEU A 95 -2.82 -1.92 -10.21
CA LEU A 95 -2.14 -0.62 -10.23
C LEU A 95 -1.59 -0.31 -11.62
N PHE A 96 -0.86 -1.23 -12.22
CA PHE A 96 -0.25 -1.05 -13.53
C PHE A 96 -1.30 -0.79 -14.62
N PHE A 97 -2.36 -1.60 -14.65
CA PHE A 97 -3.47 -1.42 -15.58
C PHE A 97 -4.26 -0.14 -15.29
N GLY A 98 -4.41 0.21 -14.00
CA GLY A 98 -5.04 1.44 -13.56
C GLY A 98 -4.23 2.69 -13.93
N LEU A 99 -2.89 2.63 -13.92
CA LEU A 99 -2.01 3.68 -14.39
C LEU A 99 -2.13 3.86 -15.90
N LYS A 100 -2.16 2.76 -16.66
CA LYS A 100 -2.34 2.80 -18.13
C LYS A 100 -3.66 3.44 -18.56
N LYS A 101 -4.73 3.22 -17.79
CA LYS A 101 -6.05 3.84 -18.02
C LYS A 101 -6.12 5.30 -17.54
N SER A 102 -5.18 5.72 -16.70
CA SER A 102 -5.13 7.04 -16.08
C SER A 102 -3.98 7.87 -16.66
N GLY A 103 -4.00 8.13 -17.97
CA GLY A 103 -3.14 9.11 -18.65
C GLY A 103 -3.40 10.58 -18.23
N HIS A 104 -3.95 10.82 -17.05
CA HIS A 104 -4.15 12.15 -16.48
C HIS A 104 -3.53 12.18 -15.08
N ILE A 105 -2.29 12.64 -15.05
CA ILE A 105 -1.53 13.02 -13.87
C ILE A 105 -2.26 14.20 -13.22
N SER A 106 -3.22 13.92 -12.33
CA SER A 106 -3.81 14.93 -11.43
C SER A 106 -3.19 14.91 -10.04
N PHE A 107 -2.19 14.05 -9.79
CA PHE A 107 -1.53 13.99 -8.48
C PHE A 107 -0.45 15.07 -8.31
N PHE A 108 0.16 15.55 -9.41
CA PHE A 108 1.23 16.56 -9.33
C PHE A 108 0.69 18.01 -9.22
N ASN A 109 -0.51 18.28 -9.75
CA ASN A 109 -1.08 19.64 -9.76
C ASN A 109 -1.67 20.10 -8.42
N PHE A 110 -1.87 19.19 -7.45
CA PHE A 110 -2.39 19.56 -6.13
C PHE A 110 -1.30 20.09 -5.17
N PHE A 111 -0.03 19.70 -5.38
CA PHE A 111 1.05 20.10 -4.47
C PHE A 111 1.72 21.43 -4.88
N PHE A 112 1.67 21.81 -6.16
CA PHE A 112 2.41 22.97 -6.68
C PHE A 112 1.58 24.25 -6.91
N HIS A 113 0.24 24.21 -6.81
CA HIS A 113 -0.60 25.40 -6.99
C HIS A 113 -0.96 26.13 -5.68
N ARG A 114 -0.19 25.89 -4.61
CA ARG A 114 -0.37 26.54 -3.31
C ARG A 114 0.92 27.07 -2.68
N SER A 115 1.95 27.31 -3.50
CA SER A 115 3.12 28.12 -3.14
C SER A 115 3.00 29.49 -3.77
#